data_AF-E6TGM2-F1
#
_entry.id   AF-E6TGM2-F1
#
_cell.length_a   1.000
_cell.length_b   1.000
_cell.length_c   1.000
_cell.angle_alpha   90.00
_cell.angle_beta   90.00
_cell.angle_gamma   90.00
#
_symmetry.space_group_name_H-M   'P 1'
#
loop_
_entity.id
_entity.type
_entity.pdbx_description
1 polymer ?
#
loop_
_entity_poly.entity_id
_entity_poly.type
_entity_poly.pdbx_seq_one_letter_code
_entity_poly.pdbx_strand_id
1 'polypeptide(L)'
;MLLRRVGQQPRKVAVEPHPDGPEYFYGIDILQAAIDQTPDQRPTRRLRQEARELLPAEWAEQLEKAWSPEQPHIDIPPGLFWDETPQPTTQRLTEPVRSRTSGGCLLCTWSRGGKAYCRECLKEAEEGLFSDRGFDEPWKEAVLWSLRTLAEVEFGGPPAVNQLKKPPADGNNADLLMLCRILTCRRGWTEMGAERNAYAWTDWLADAGLLTDGFRASRGVTVMAKDGHICRSLLEREIDDFFHEHGIAHEPEPDYPYDSEHNVGGYRADWKLADGRVCCTIR
;
A
#
# COMPACT_ATOMS: atom_id res chain seq x y z
N MET A 1 29.59 19.73 6.20
CA MET A 1 30.39 19.31 5.02
C MET A 1 30.30 20.24 3.80
N LEU A 2 29.37 21.22 3.74
CA LEU A 2 29.18 22.10 2.57
C LEU A 2 30.31 23.14 2.34
N LEU A 3 30.85 23.76 3.40
CA LEU A 3 31.80 24.89 3.26
C LEU A 3 33.19 24.49 2.70
N ARG A 4 33.59 23.22 2.82
CA ARG A 4 34.88 22.75 2.29
C ARG A 4 34.90 22.59 0.76
N ARG A 5 33.74 22.49 0.10
CA ARG A 5 33.67 22.34 -1.37
C ARG A 5 33.93 23.64 -2.14
N VAL A 6 33.94 24.79 -1.46
CA VAL A 6 34.17 26.13 -2.06
C VAL A 6 35.50 26.78 -1.61
N GLY A 7 36.46 25.97 -1.12
CA GLY A 7 37.81 26.44 -0.82
C GLY A 7 37.93 27.37 0.41
N GLN A 8 36.86 27.54 1.18
CA GLN A 8 36.83 28.38 2.38
C GLN A 8 37.10 27.52 3.62
N GLN A 9 38.14 27.86 4.39
CA GLN A 9 38.37 27.29 5.72
C GLN A 9 37.98 28.29 6.81
N PRO A 10 36.91 28.05 7.57
CA PRO A 10 36.53 28.94 8.67
C PRO A 10 37.60 28.88 9.77
N ARG A 11 38.22 30.03 10.08
CA ARG A 11 39.29 30.14 11.09
C ARG A 11 38.78 30.21 12.53
N LYS A 12 37.52 30.59 12.74
CA LYS A 12 36.82 30.58 14.04
C LYS A 12 35.32 30.40 13.79
N VAL A 13 34.70 29.53 14.56
CA VAL A 13 33.24 29.40 14.66
C VAL A 13 32.86 30.02 16.00
N ALA A 14 32.22 31.19 15.97
CA ALA A 14 31.59 31.74 17.15
C ALA A 14 30.20 31.12 17.24
N VAL A 15 29.96 30.32 18.28
CA VAL A 15 28.62 29.85 18.63
C VAL A 15 28.10 30.84 19.66
N GLU A 16 27.41 31.88 19.19
CA GLU A 16 26.59 32.69 20.07
C GLU A 16 25.15 32.19 19.99
N PRO A 17 24.44 32.08 21.13
CA PRO A 17 23.02 31.76 21.13
C PRO A 17 22.24 32.88 20.43
N HIS A 18 21.27 32.49 19.59
CA HIS A 18 20.36 33.41 18.92
C HIS A 18 19.58 34.22 19.99
N PRO A 19 19.41 35.54 19.83
CA PRO A 19 18.85 36.41 20.88
C PRO A 19 17.38 36.14 21.21
N ASP A 20 16.66 35.38 20.38
CA ASP A 20 15.27 34.96 20.62
C ASP A 20 15.14 33.42 20.68
N GLY A 21 14.99 32.88 21.89
CA GLY A 21 14.33 31.58 22.17
C GLY A 21 15.23 30.34 22.40
N PRO A 22 15.09 29.61 23.53
CA PRO A 22 15.90 28.42 23.87
C PRO A 22 15.42 27.09 23.25
N GLU A 23 14.52 27.08 22.26
CA GLU A 23 13.83 25.84 21.81
C GLU A 23 14.16 25.35 20.40
N TYR A 24 15.41 25.51 19.93
CA TYR A 24 15.86 24.81 18.73
C TYR A 24 16.93 23.77 19.07
N PHE A 25 16.46 22.62 19.56
CA PHE A 25 17.25 21.39 19.50
C PHE A 25 17.31 20.92 18.04
N TYR A 26 18.45 21.19 17.39
CA TYR A 26 18.76 20.59 16.10
C TYR A 26 18.89 19.06 16.26
N GLY A 27 18.01 18.29 15.63
CA GLY A 27 18.23 16.85 15.40
C GLY A 27 17.08 15.91 15.72
N ILE A 28 15.98 16.39 16.31
CA ILE A 28 14.75 15.60 16.47
C ILE A 28 13.61 16.55 16.14
N ASP A 29 12.87 16.28 15.06
CA ASP A 29 11.63 17.00 14.79
C ASP A 29 10.65 16.61 15.90
N ILE A 30 10.40 17.53 16.84
CA ILE A 30 9.60 17.29 18.04
C ILE A 30 8.16 16.90 17.64
N LEU A 31 7.70 17.35 16.46
CA LEU A 31 6.41 16.92 15.91
C LEU A 31 6.48 15.47 15.41
N GLN A 32 7.56 15.06 14.74
CA GLN A 32 7.74 13.67 14.33
C GLN A 32 7.92 12.75 15.55
N ALA A 33 8.71 13.15 16.53
CA ALA A 33 8.88 12.42 17.77
C ALA A 33 7.55 12.32 18.54
N ALA A 34 6.73 13.38 18.56
CA ALA A 34 5.40 13.36 19.16
C ALA A 34 4.42 12.48 18.35
N ILE A 35 4.52 12.43 17.02
CA ILE A 35 3.75 11.52 16.15
C ILE A 35 4.14 10.06 16.42
N ASP A 36 5.45 9.77 16.50
CA ASP A 36 5.99 8.45 16.80
C ASP A 36 5.72 8.02 18.26
N GLN A 37 5.57 9.00 19.16
CA GLN A 37 5.17 8.82 20.57
C GLN A 37 3.64 8.83 20.77
N THR A 38 2.85 9.11 19.72
CA THR A 38 1.40 8.98 19.84
C THR A 38 1.12 7.48 19.87
N PRO A 39 0.47 6.94 20.94
CA PRO A 39 0.13 5.53 20.98
C PRO A 39 -0.60 5.17 19.69
N ASP A 40 -0.22 4.07 19.02
CA ASP A 40 -0.93 3.64 17.82
C ASP A 40 -2.41 3.43 18.20
N GLN A 41 -3.26 4.40 17.85
CA GLN A 41 -4.66 4.41 18.22
C GLN A 41 -5.46 3.40 17.39
N ARG A 42 -4.80 2.64 16.50
CA ARG A 42 -5.41 1.52 15.79
C ARG A 42 -6.03 0.56 16.80
N PRO A 43 -7.34 0.32 16.70
CA PRO A 43 -7.99 -0.59 17.62
C PRO A 43 -7.50 -2.01 17.41
N THR A 44 -7.19 -2.64 18.53
CA THR A 44 -6.82 -4.05 18.60
C THR A 44 -7.90 -4.88 17.94
N ARG A 45 -7.50 -5.63 16.91
CA ARG A 45 -8.37 -6.49 16.10
C ARG A 45 -7.76 -7.88 16.00
N ARG A 46 -8.64 -8.88 15.89
CA ARG A 46 -8.28 -10.24 15.50
C ARG A 46 -9.09 -10.67 14.29
N LEU A 47 -8.56 -11.60 13.52
CA LEU A 47 -9.31 -12.23 12.45
C LEU A 47 -10.44 -13.06 13.05
N ARG A 48 -11.58 -13.12 12.36
CA ARG A 48 -12.59 -14.13 12.63
C ARG A 48 -12.07 -15.49 12.19
N GLN A 49 -12.58 -16.55 12.80
CA GLN A 49 -12.17 -17.92 12.50
C GLN A 49 -12.33 -18.22 11.00
N GLU A 50 -13.47 -17.86 10.42
CA GLU A 50 -13.75 -18.08 9.00
C GLU A 50 -12.77 -17.34 8.08
N ALA A 51 -12.39 -16.10 8.44
CA ALA A 51 -11.41 -15.31 7.68
C ALA A 51 -9.98 -15.82 7.88
N ARG A 52 -9.65 -16.32 9.08
CA ARG A 52 -8.34 -16.89 9.40
C ARG A 52 -8.05 -18.15 8.59
N GLU A 53 -9.07 -18.98 8.35
CA GLU A 53 -8.97 -20.21 7.56
C GLU A 53 -8.66 -19.97 6.07
N LEU A 54 -8.86 -18.75 5.58
CA LEU A 54 -8.52 -18.37 4.20
C LEU A 54 -7.02 -18.07 4.01
N LEU A 55 -6.27 -17.89 5.09
CA LEU A 55 -4.86 -17.54 5.06
C LEU A 55 -4.00 -18.71 5.55
N PRO A 56 -2.78 -18.87 5.00
CA PRO A 56 -1.71 -19.56 5.70
C PRO A 56 -1.55 -19.02 7.13
N ALA A 57 -1.37 -19.92 8.10
CA ALA A 57 -1.36 -19.57 9.52
C ALA A 57 -0.34 -18.46 9.86
N GLU A 58 0.84 -18.53 9.25
CA GLU A 58 1.90 -17.53 9.36
C GLU A 58 1.46 -16.12 8.92
N TRP A 59 0.70 -15.99 7.82
CA TRP A 59 0.23 -14.69 7.33
C TRP A 59 -0.89 -14.12 8.20
N ALA A 60 -1.77 -14.99 8.71
CA ALA A 60 -2.77 -14.58 9.70
C ALA A 60 -2.10 -14.04 10.97
N GLU A 61 -1.02 -14.67 11.44
CA GLU A 61 -0.24 -14.20 12.60
C GLU A 61 0.44 -12.85 12.34
N GLN A 62 1.07 -12.66 11.18
CA GLN A 62 1.67 -11.36 10.83
C GLN A 62 0.62 -10.24 10.75
N LEU A 63 -0.54 -10.53 10.17
CA LEU A 63 -1.64 -9.57 10.07
C LEU A 63 -2.17 -9.20 11.46
N GLU A 64 -2.43 -10.17 12.33
CA GLU A 64 -2.93 -9.90 13.68
C GLU A 64 -1.90 -9.17 14.56
N LYS A 65 -0.60 -9.46 14.38
CA LYS A 65 0.49 -8.72 15.02
C LYS A 65 0.49 -7.25 14.59
N ALA A 66 0.28 -6.98 13.30
CA ALA A 66 0.18 -5.62 12.78
C ALA A 66 -1.11 -4.88 13.23
N TRP A 67 -2.19 -5.60 13.52
CA TRP A 67 -3.42 -5.05 14.11
C TRP A 67 -3.38 -4.88 15.62
N SER A 68 -2.43 -5.53 16.29
CA SER A 68 -2.25 -5.49 17.73
C SER A 68 -0.80 -5.16 18.06
N PRO A 69 -0.29 -3.99 17.63
CA PRO A 69 1.07 -3.61 17.98
C PRO A 69 1.18 -3.60 19.50
N GLU A 70 2.15 -4.35 20.03
CA GLU A 70 2.51 -4.26 21.45
C GLU A 70 2.85 -2.79 21.70
N GLN A 71 2.12 -2.16 22.63
CA GLN A 71 2.49 -0.82 23.05
C GLN A 71 3.89 -0.94 23.67
N PRO A 72 4.87 -0.11 23.24
CA PRO A 72 6.14 -0.07 23.94
C PRO A 72 5.85 0.20 25.41
N HIS A 73 6.36 -0.65 26.30
CA HIS A 73 6.29 -0.43 27.73
C HIS A 73 7.26 0.74 28.02
N ILE A 74 6.77 1.96 27.91
CA ILE A 74 7.53 3.14 28.27
C ILE A 74 7.43 3.24 29.79
N ASP A 75 8.49 2.85 30.50
CA ASP A 75 8.69 3.26 31.89
C ASP A 75 8.93 4.78 31.90
N ILE A 76 7.85 5.56 31.89
CA ILE A 76 7.91 6.99 32.15
C ILE A 76 8.17 7.12 33.66
N PRO A 77 9.33 7.66 34.09
CA PRO A 77 9.55 7.94 35.50
C PRO A 77 8.42 8.86 35.99
N PRO A 78 7.80 8.57 37.15
CA PRO A 78 6.75 9.43 37.69
C PRO A 78 7.28 10.87 37.80
N GLY A 79 6.57 11.83 37.19
CA GLY A 79 6.81 13.28 37.38
C GLY A 79 7.28 14.10 36.18
N LEU A 80 7.33 13.55 34.95
CA LEU A 80 7.84 14.32 33.78
C LEU A 80 6.78 15.16 33.03
N PHE A 81 5.48 14.91 33.18
CA PHE A 81 4.43 15.76 32.60
C PHE A 81 3.13 15.73 33.44
N TRP A 82 2.87 16.84 34.15
CA TRP A 82 1.61 17.40 34.72
C TRP A 82 0.66 16.52 35.57
N ASP A 83 0.07 17.17 36.59
CA ASP A 83 -0.74 16.61 37.68
C ASP A 83 -1.79 15.55 37.29
N GLU A 84 -1.70 14.40 37.97
CA GLU A 84 -2.68 13.33 37.94
C GLU A 84 -4.02 13.79 38.53
N THR A 85 -5.01 14.04 37.69
CA THR A 85 -6.40 13.79 38.08
C THR A 85 -6.84 12.47 37.44
N PRO A 86 -6.96 11.38 38.21
CA PRO A 86 -7.35 10.10 37.65
C PRO A 86 -8.80 10.17 37.15
N GLN A 87 -8.98 10.04 35.83
CA GLN A 87 -10.29 9.73 35.27
C GLN A 87 -10.66 8.29 35.67
N PRO A 88 -11.93 8.02 36.03
CA PRO A 88 -12.35 6.71 36.49
C PRO A 88 -12.19 5.67 35.38
N THR A 89 -11.42 4.63 35.68
CA THR A 89 -11.22 3.43 34.87
C THR A 89 -12.54 2.65 34.76
N THR A 90 -13.28 2.85 33.68
CA THR A 90 -14.32 1.89 33.28
C THR A 90 -13.67 0.60 32.80
N GLN A 91 -13.48 -0.34 33.72
CA GLN A 91 -13.29 -1.75 33.39
C GLN A 91 -14.55 -2.25 32.65
N ARG A 92 -14.40 -2.60 31.38
CA ARG A 92 -15.37 -3.49 30.70
C ARG A 92 -14.72 -4.84 30.49
N LEU A 93 -14.90 -5.69 31.49
CA LEU A 93 -14.92 -7.14 31.30
C LEU A 93 -16.04 -7.46 30.30
N THR A 94 -15.74 -8.20 29.24
CA THR A 94 -16.78 -8.91 28.49
C THR A 94 -16.33 -10.34 28.22
N GLU A 95 -17.02 -11.25 28.90
CA GLU A 95 -17.02 -12.70 28.68
C GLU A 95 -17.57 -13.07 27.29
N PRO A 96 -17.30 -14.30 26.78
CA PRO A 96 -17.59 -14.65 25.41
C PRO A 96 -19.06 -15.06 25.26
N VAL A 97 -19.86 -14.19 24.64
CA VAL A 97 -21.23 -14.55 24.23
C VAL A 97 -21.19 -15.19 22.85
N ARG A 98 -21.53 -16.48 22.82
CA ARG A 98 -21.91 -17.20 21.59
C ARG A 98 -23.24 -16.67 21.07
N SER A 99 -23.32 -16.19 19.83
CA SER A 99 -24.32 -16.62 18.83
C SER A 99 -24.16 -15.86 17.51
N ARG A 100 -24.39 -16.57 16.40
CA ARG A 100 -24.50 -16.01 15.05
C ARG A 100 -25.87 -15.34 14.92
N THR A 101 -25.91 -14.01 14.75
CA THR A 101 -26.73 -13.27 13.75
C THR A 101 -26.69 -11.75 14.02
N SER A 102 -26.50 -10.97 12.94
CA SER A 102 -26.60 -9.51 12.78
C SER A 102 -25.37 -8.61 13.04
N GLY A 103 -24.78 -8.08 11.95
CA GLY A 103 -24.19 -6.74 11.89
C GLY A 103 -22.73 -6.54 12.30
N GLY A 104 -21.78 -7.34 11.79
CA GLY A 104 -20.35 -7.12 12.03
C GLY A 104 -19.48 -7.43 10.82
N CYS A 105 -18.25 -6.92 10.83
CA CYS A 105 -17.25 -7.19 9.79
C CYS A 105 -17.04 -8.70 9.62
N LEU A 106 -16.99 -9.21 8.39
CA LEU A 106 -16.71 -10.61 8.07
C LEU A 106 -15.26 -10.99 8.37
N LEU A 107 -14.33 -10.03 8.32
CA LEU A 107 -12.90 -10.31 8.46
C LEU A 107 -12.41 -10.23 9.89
N CYS A 108 -12.80 -9.18 10.62
CA CYS A 108 -12.25 -8.90 11.94
C CYS A 108 -13.30 -8.86 13.06
N THR A 109 -12.82 -8.96 14.29
CA THR A 109 -13.64 -8.90 15.51
C THR A 109 -14.18 -7.51 15.81
N TRP A 110 -13.68 -6.46 15.16
CA TRP A 110 -14.16 -5.10 15.40
C TRP A 110 -15.49 -4.87 14.69
N SER A 111 -16.56 -4.84 15.48
CA SER A 111 -17.92 -4.60 15.01
C SER A 111 -18.35 -3.16 15.26
N ARG A 112 -18.41 -2.37 14.18
CA ARG A 112 -19.25 -1.16 14.10
C ARG A 112 -19.87 -1.08 12.70
N GLY A 113 -21.10 -1.59 12.54
CA GLY A 113 -21.96 -1.29 11.38
C GLY A 113 -22.56 -2.49 10.67
N GLY A 114 -23.53 -2.22 9.79
CA GLY A 114 -24.29 -3.22 9.02
C GLY A 114 -23.74 -3.57 7.63
N LYS A 115 -22.46 -3.28 7.34
CA LYS A 115 -21.79 -3.65 6.08
C LYS A 115 -20.99 -4.94 6.24
N ALA A 116 -20.71 -5.63 5.13
CA ALA A 116 -19.88 -6.84 5.10
C ALA A 116 -18.46 -6.59 5.68
N TYR A 117 -17.86 -5.44 5.38
CA TYR A 117 -16.54 -5.05 5.90
C TYR A 117 -16.62 -3.76 6.71
N CYS A 118 -15.89 -3.69 7.83
CA CYS A 118 -15.77 -2.44 8.58
C CYS A 118 -14.92 -1.41 7.84
N ARG A 119 -15.03 -0.15 8.27
CA ARG A 119 -14.29 0.97 7.66
C ARG A 119 -12.78 0.75 7.65
N GLU A 120 -12.21 0.17 8.71
CA GLU A 120 -10.77 -0.04 8.77
C GLU A 120 -10.28 -1.16 7.85
N CYS A 121 -10.99 -2.29 7.77
CA CYS A 121 -10.63 -3.33 6.81
C CYS A 121 -10.77 -2.83 5.36
N LEU A 122 -11.76 -1.98 5.07
CA LEU A 122 -11.89 -1.34 3.76
C LEU A 122 -10.71 -0.39 3.48
N LYS A 123 -10.34 0.44 4.45
CA LYS A 123 -9.21 1.36 4.33
C LYS A 123 -7.89 0.61 4.14
N GLU A 124 -7.65 -0.44 4.92
CA GLU A 124 -6.44 -1.28 4.78
C GLU A 124 -6.44 -2.06 3.46
N ALA A 125 -7.62 -2.49 2.97
CA ALA A 125 -7.73 -3.09 1.65
C ALA A 125 -7.53 -2.07 0.51
N GLU A 126 -7.75 -0.79 0.75
CA GLU A 126 -7.46 0.27 -0.23
C GLU A 126 -5.98 0.69 -0.20
N GLU A 127 -5.36 0.71 0.98
CA GLU A 127 -4.04 1.32 1.21
C GLU A 127 -2.90 0.30 1.36
N GLY A 128 -3.21 -0.95 1.68
CA GLY A 128 -2.25 -1.93 2.18
C GLY A 128 -1.95 -1.71 3.67
N LEU A 129 -1.74 -2.81 4.39
CA LEU A 129 -1.46 -2.80 5.83
C LEU A 129 0.02 -2.49 6.12
N PHE A 130 0.91 -3.05 5.30
CA PHE A 130 2.35 -2.94 5.52
C PHE A 130 2.96 -1.74 4.81
N SER A 131 4.09 -1.27 5.33
CA SER A 131 4.89 -0.20 4.74
C SER A 131 6.34 -0.62 4.68
N ASP A 132 6.95 -0.49 3.50
CA ASP A 132 8.34 -0.86 3.28
C ASP A 132 9.28 0.23 3.75
N ARG A 133 10.15 -0.12 4.70
CA ARG A 133 11.08 0.81 5.34
C ARG A 133 12.51 0.67 4.80
N GLY A 134 12.70 -0.24 3.84
CA GLY A 134 14.02 -0.60 3.31
C GLY A 134 14.69 -1.76 4.08
N PHE A 135 13.89 -2.56 4.80
CA PHE A 135 14.31 -3.77 5.50
C PHE A 135 13.44 -4.95 5.08
N ASP A 136 14.01 -6.15 5.09
CA ASP A 136 13.24 -7.37 4.84
C ASP A 136 12.58 -7.84 6.14
N GLU A 137 11.35 -7.38 6.32
CA GLU A 137 10.53 -7.67 7.49
C GLU A 137 9.87 -9.07 7.42
N PRO A 138 9.48 -9.67 8.57
CA PRO A 138 8.84 -10.98 8.60
C PRO A 138 7.55 -11.10 7.79
N TRP A 139 6.88 -9.97 7.51
CA TRP A 139 5.67 -9.93 6.71
C TRP A 139 5.91 -9.87 5.20
N LYS A 140 7.18 -9.78 4.74
CA LYS A 140 7.53 -9.69 3.31
C LYS A 140 6.92 -10.85 2.50
N GLU A 141 7.07 -12.07 2.97
CA GLU A 141 6.53 -13.25 2.29
C GLU A 141 4.99 -13.26 2.25
N ALA A 142 4.31 -12.68 3.25
CA ALA A 142 2.86 -12.49 3.22
C ALA A 142 2.44 -11.56 2.07
N VAL A 143 3.21 -10.49 1.83
CA VAL A 143 3.00 -9.59 0.69
C VAL A 143 3.17 -10.36 -0.62
N LEU A 144 4.27 -11.10 -0.79
CA LEU A 144 4.54 -11.84 -2.02
C LEU A 144 3.44 -12.89 -2.31
N TRP A 145 3.04 -13.64 -1.28
CA TRP A 145 1.94 -14.60 -1.37
C TRP A 145 0.61 -13.91 -1.76
N SER A 146 0.31 -12.76 -1.16
CA SER A 146 -0.92 -12.02 -1.45
C SER A 146 -0.96 -11.52 -2.91
N LEU A 147 0.18 -11.07 -3.45
CA LEU A 147 0.29 -10.61 -4.84
C LEU A 147 0.11 -11.75 -5.82
N ARG A 148 0.73 -12.91 -5.57
CA ARG A 148 0.54 -14.11 -6.39
C ARG A 148 -0.92 -14.56 -6.38
N THR A 149 -1.56 -14.56 -5.21
CA THR A 149 -2.96 -14.94 -5.06
C THR A 149 -3.89 -13.98 -5.81
N LEU A 150 -3.67 -12.65 -5.71
CA LEU A 150 -4.43 -11.65 -6.46
C LEU A 150 -4.27 -11.84 -7.98
N ALA A 151 -3.03 -12.05 -8.42
CA ALA A 151 -2.73 -12.28 -9.82
C ALA A 151 -3.43 -13.54 -10.37
N GLU A 152 -3.44 -14.64 -9.62
CA GLU A 152 -4.05 -15.90 -10.04
C GLU A 152 -5.58 -15.86 -9.98
N VAL A 153 -6.16 -15.34 -8.88
CA VAL A 153 -7.58 -15.48 -8.59
C VAL A 153 -8.43 -14.38 -9.23
N GLU A 154 -7.90 -13.17 -9.40
CA GLU A 154 -8.68 -12.00 -9.86
C GLU A 154 -8.16 -11.39 -11.16
N PHE A 155 -6.85 -11.19 -11.28
CA PHE A 155 -6.30 -10.34 -12.35
C PHE A 155 -5.75 -11.08 -13.57
N GLY A 156 -5.50 -12.39 -13.48
CA GLY A 156 -4.86 -13.17 -14.55
C GLY A 156 -3.41 -12.74 -14.84
N GLY A 157 -2.73 -12.07 -13.90
CA GLY A 157 -1.37 -11.54 -14.07
C GLY A 157 -1.01 -10.43 -13.07
N PRO A 158 0.19 -9.80 -13.13
CA PRO A 158 0.63 -8.73 -12.22
C PRO A 158 -0.36 -7.55 -12.07
N PRO A 159 -1.00 -7.33 -10.92
CA PRO A 159 -1.98 -6.25 -10.78
C PRO A 159 -1.35 -4.85 -10.78
N ALA A 160 -2.04 -3.88 -11.36
CA ALA A 160 -1.73 -2.46 -11.19
C ALA A 160 -2.19 -1.96 -9.80
N VAL A 161 -1.47 -0.99 -9.22
CA VAL A 161 -1.80 -0.45 -7.88
C VAL A 161 -3.24 0.07 -7.81
N ASN A 162 -3.73 0.72 -8.87
CA ASN A 162 -5.06 1.31 -8.88
C ASN A 162 -6.17 0.27 -8.94
N GLN A 163 -5.94 -0.88 -9.58
CA GLN A 163 -6.89 -2.01 -9.57
C GLN A 163 -7.14 -2.49 -8.13
N LEU A 164 -6.12 -2.47 -7.27
CA LEU A 164 -6.22 -2.90 -5.87
C LEU A 164 -6.93 -1.92 -4.94
N LYS A 165 -7.16 -0.66 -5.35
CA LYS A 165 -7.89 0.33 -4.53
C LYS A 165 -9.38 0.03 -4.45
N LYS A 166 -9.91 -0.68 -5.45
CA LYS A 166 -11.31 -1.08 -5.49
C LYS A 166 -11.49 -2.36 -4.67
N PRO A 167 -12.57 -2.47 -3.86
CA PRO A 167 -12.91 -3.74 -3.23
C PRO A 167 -13.21 -4.79 -4.31
N PRO A 168 -12.98 -6.09 -4.02
CA PRO A 168 -13.32 -7.15 -4.96
C PRO A 168 -14.83 -7.19 -5.20
N ALA A 169 -15.22 -7.69 -6.37
CA ALA A 169 -16.61 -7.98 -6.65
C ALA A 169 -17.15 -9.06 -5.69
N ASP A 170 -18.47 -9.05 -5.46
CA ASP A 170 -19.12 -10.09 -4.65
C ASP A 170 -18.90 -11.47 -5.29
N GLY A 171 -18.53 -12.45 -4.46
CA GLY A 171 -18.27 -13.81 -4.92
C GLY A 171 -17.61 -14.66 -3.85
N ASN A 172 -17.38 -15.93 -4.17
CA ASN A 172 -16.86 -16.93 -3.22
C ASN A 172 -15.46 -16.57 -2.67
N ASN A 173 -14.68 -15.78 -3.41
CA ASN A 173 -13.33 -15.37 -3.03
C ASN A 173 -13.26 -13.95 -2.49
N ALA A 174 -14.39 -13.24 -2.30
CA ALA A 174 -14.38 -11.82 -1.90
C ALA A 174 -13.60 -11.58 -0.59
N ASP A 175 -13.79 -12.44 0.41
CA ASP A 175 -13.10 -12.34 1.70
C ASP A 175 -11.58 -12.60 1.57
N LEU A 176 -11.19 -13.60 0.78
CA LEU A 176 -9.78 -13.89 0.49
C LEU A 176 -9.12 -12.71 -0.24
N LEU A 177 -9.77 -12.20 -1.29
CA LEU A 177 -9.27 -11.08 -2.09
C LEU A 177 -9.19 -9.77 -1.29
N MET A 178 -10.08 -9.59 -0.32
CA MET A 178 -9.99 -8.50 0.66
C MET A 178 -8.77 -8.67 1.57
N LEU A 179 -8.55 -9.86 2.12
CA LEU A 179 -7.38 -10.15 2.97
C LEU A 179 -6.07 -9.99 2.19
N CYS A 180 -6.01 -10.45 0.94
CA CYS A 180 -4.83 -10.27 0.11
C CYS A 180 -4.55 -8.78 -0.15
N ARG A 181 -5.57 -7.96 -0.43
CA ARG A 181 -5.42 -6.50 -0.54
C ARG A 181 -4.89 -5.88 0.76
N ILE A 182 -5.41 -6.30 1.91
CA ILE A 182 -4.91 -5.85 3.22
C ILE A 182 -3.42 -6.22 3.38
N LEU A 183 -3.03 -7.45 3.05
CA LEU A 183 -1.64 -7.93 3.18
C LEU A 183 -0.66 -7.26 2.21
N THR A 184 -1.10 -6.51 1.20
CA THR A 184 -0.17 -5.84 0.27
C THR A 184 0.62 -4.70 0.93
N CYS A 185 1.84 -4.49 0.43
CA CYS A 185 2.68 -3.34 0.77
C CYS A 185 2.66 -2.31 -0.37
N ARG A 186 1.85 -1.26 -0.24
CA ARG A 186 1.71 -0.20 -1.26
C ARG A 186 2.38 1.11 -0.88
N ARG A 187 2.86 1.22 0.36
CA ARG A 187 3.54 2.39 0.92
C ARG A 187 4.98 2.02 1.24
N GLY A 188 5.88 2.99 1.14
CA GLY A 188 7.23 2.81 1.58
C GLY A 188 8.02 4.11 1.61
N TRP A 189 9.02 4.14 2.49
CA TRP A 189 10.01 5.19 2.60
C TRP A 189 11.33 4.53 3.01
N THR A 190 12.47 5.07 2.59
CA THR A 190 13.75 4.52 3.00
C THR A 190 14.18 5.16 4.32
N GLU A 191 14.22 4.39 5.40
CA GLU A 191 14.73 4.86 6.69
C GLU A 191 16.25 5.08 6.65
N MET A 192 16.77 5.96 7.51
CA MET A 192 18.22 6.16 7.63
C MET A 192 18.87 4.89 8.18
N GLY A 193 19.84 4.34 7.44
CA GLY A 193 20.49 3.07 7.80
C GLY A 193 19.77 1.82 7.27
N ALA A 194 18.75 2.00 6.42
CA ALA A 194 18.13 0.90 5.69
C ALA A 194 19.13 0.11 4.85
N GLU A 195 18.90 -1.20 4.75
CA GLU A 195 19.74 -2.13 3.98
C GLU A 195 19.51 -1.97 2.47
N ARG A 196 18.32 -1.53 2.08
CA ARG A 196 17.93 -1.28 0.70
C ARG A 196 17.00 -0.07 0.60
N ASN A 197 16.84 0.44 -0.62
CA ASN A 197 15.75 1.37 -0.89
C ASN A 197 14.40 0.66 -0.71
N ALA A 198 13.39 1.43 -0.28
CA ALA A 198 12.01 0.97 -0.34
C ALA A 198 11.65 0.59 -1.79
N TYR A 199 11.00 -0.55 -1.94
CA TYR A 199 10.61 -1.11 -3.23
C TYR A 199 9.53 -0.25 -3.88
N ALA A 200 9.73 0.02 -5.17
CA ALA A 200 8.64 0.45 -6.02
C ALA A 200 7.65 -0.71 -6.23
N TRP A 201 6.43 -0.41 -6.68
CA TRP A 201 5.43 -1.45 -6.94
C TRP A 201 5.92 -2.53 -7.91
N THR A 202 6.69 -2.14 -8.94
CA THR A 202 7.28 -3.07 -9.90
C THR A 202 8.33 -3.97 -9.29
N ASP A 203 9.02 -3.54 -8.23
CA ASP A 203 9.97 -4.39 -7.50
C ASP A 203 9.22 -5.45 -6.69
N TRP A 204 8.12 -5.08 -6.04
CA TRP A 204 7.23 -6.04 -5.37
C TRP A 204 6.66 -7.10 -6.32
N LEU A 205 6.23 -6.68 -7.52
CA LEU A 205 5.76 -7.63 -8.55
C LEU A 205 6.89 -8.51 -9.09
N ALA A 206 8.10 -7.96 -9.25
CA ALA A 206 9.27 -8.74 -9.67
C ALA A 206 9.64 -9.81 -8.62
N ASP A 207 9.67 -9.43 -7.34
CA ASP A 207 9.99 -10.31 -6.23
C ASP A 207 8.90 -11.38 -6.02
N ALA A 208 7.64 -11.03 -6.31
CA ALA A 208 6.54 -11.99 -6.37
C ALA A 208 6.64 -12.95 -7.57
N GLY A 209 7.59 -12.76 -8.49
CA GLY A 209 7.76 -13.59 -9.69
C GLY A 209 6.71 -13.30 -10.78
N LEU A 210 6.01 -12.17 -10.71
CA LEU A 210 4.93 -11.83 -11.64
C LEU A 210 5.41 -11.07 -12.89
N LEU A 211 6.70 -10.74 -12.95
CA LEU A 211 7.34 -10.05 -14.08
C LEU A 211 8.37 -10.92 -14.80
N THR A 212 8.35 -12.24 -14.60
CA THR A 212 9.38 -13.16 -15.14
C THR A 212 9.27 -13.41 -16.65
N ASP A 213 8.07 -13.27 -17.22
CA ASP A 213 7.82 -13.60 -18.64
C ASP A 213 7.87 -12.39 -19.59
N GLY A 214 8.15 -11.20 -19.07
CA GLY A 214 8.29 -9.98 -19.85
C GLY A 214 9.67 -9.37 -19.66
N PHE A 215 10.48 -9.38 -20.72
CA PHE A 215 11.80 -8.76 -20.76
C PHE A 215 11.80 -7.41 -20.01
N ARG A 216 12.48 -7.37 -18.85
CA ARG A 216 12.80 -6.13 -18.15
C ARG A 216 13.85 -5.41 -19.00
N ALA A 217 13.40 -4.72 -20.05
CA ALA A 217 14.27 -3.81 -20.77
C ALA A 217 14.75 -2.73 -19.77
N SER A 218 15.92 -2.16 -19.99
CA SER A 218 16.45 -1.06 -19.18
C SER A 218 15.54 0.17 -19.11
N ARG A 219 14.40 0.17 -19.84
CA ARG A 219 13.32 1.15 -19.85
C ARG A 219 11.95 0.45 -20.03
N GLY A 220 11.27 0.10 -18.94
CA GLY A 220 9.85 -0.30 -18.97
C GLY A 220 9.53 -1.72 -18.48
N VAL A 221 8.24 -2.06 -18.44
CA VAL A 221 7.69 -3.37 -18.05
C VAL A 221 6.89 -3.91 -19.23
N THR A 222 7.12 -5.15 -19.65
CA THR A 222 6.26 -5.83 -20.64
C THR A 222 5.37 -6.81 -19.93
N VAL A 223 4.04 -6.71 -20.07
CA VAL A 223 3.06 -7.61 -19.43
C VAL A 223 1.97 -7.98 -20.43
N MET A 224 1.29 -9.10 -20.18
CA MET A 224 0.16 -9.54 -20.98
C MET A 224 -1.15 -9.17 -20.27
N ALA A 225 -2.12 -8.60 -21.00
CA ALA A 225 -3.48 -8.35 -20.53
C ALA A 225 -4.36 -9.62 -20.62
N LYS A 226 -5.54 -9.58 -19.99
CA LYS A 226 -6.49 -10.72 -19.95
C LYS A 226 -6.94 -11.21 -21.31
N ASP A 227 -6.98 -10.34 -22.31
CA ASP A 227 -7.32 -10.65 -23.70
C ASP A 227 -6.13 -11.11 -24.56
N GLY A 228 -4.93 -11.17 -23.98
CA GLY A 228 -3.70 -11.59 -24.63
C GLY A 228 -2.90 -10.46 -25.28
N HIS A 229 -3.33 -9.19 -25.14
CA HIS A 229 -2.55 -8.06 -25.63
C HIS A 229 -1.23 -7.88 -24.87
N ILE A 230 -0.18 -7.47 -25.59
CA ILE A 230 1.13 -7.15 -25.01
C ILE A 230 1.14 -5.66 -24.65
N CYS A 231 1.26 -5.37 -23.36
CA CYS A 231 1.31 -4.00 -22.83
C CYS A 231 2.75 -3.65 -22.40
N ARG A 232 3.15 -2.40 -22.61
CA ARG A 232 4.47 -1.83 -22.25
C ARG A 232 4.45 -1.07 -20.92
N SER A 233 3.30 -1.04 -20.26
CA SER A 233 3.14 -0.54 -18.90
C SER A 233 2.00 -1.24 -18.15
N LEU A 234 2.01 -1.13 -16.83
CA LEU A 234 0.88 -1.59 -15.99
C LEU A 234 -0.39 -0.77 -16.21
N LEU A 235 -0.25 0.50 -16.62
CA LEU A 235 -1.40 1.36 -16.94
C LEU A 235 -2.08 0.88 -18.22
N GLU A 236 -1.30 0.60 -19.26
CA GLU A 236 -1.84 0.05 -20.51
C GLU A 236 -2.59 -1.25 -20.25
N ARG A 237 -2.02 -2.14 -19.43
CA ARG A 237 -2.71 -3.35 -19.03
C ARG A 237 -3.99 -3.08 -18.23
N GLU A 238 -3.98 -2.17 -17.27
CA GLU A 238 -5.18 -1.83 -16.50
C GLU A 238 -6.33 -1.38 -17.42
N ILE A 239 -6.00 -0.66 -18.49
CA ILE A 239 -6.95 -0.20 -19.50
C ILE A 239 -7.43 -1.35 -20.40
N ASP A 240 -6.53 -2.21 -20.88
CA ASP A 240 -6.89 -3.40 -21.69
C ASP A 240 -7.79 -4.36 -20.88
N ASP A 241 -7.41 -4.66 -19.64
CA ASP A 241 -8.20 -5.50 -18.73
C ASP A 241 -9.59 -4.88 -18.51
N PHE A 242 -9.68 -3.55 -18.35
CA PHE A 242 -10.96 -2.85 -18.24
C PHE A 242 -11.81 -3.02 -19.50
N PHE A 243 -11.24 -2.83 -20.69
CA PHE A 243 -11.98 -3.00 -21.94
C PHE A 243 -12.46 -4.45 -22.11
N HIS A 244 -11.62 -5.43 -21.82
CA HIS A 244 -11.97 -6.84 -21.87
C HIS A 244 -13.14 -7.17 -20.93
N GLU A 245 -13.06 -6.76 -19.67
CA GLU A 245 -14.10 -7.03 -18.65
C GLU A 245 -15.46 -6.40 -19.00
N HIS A 246 -15.46 -5.29 -19.74
CA HIS A 246 -16.68 -4.59 -20.17
C HIS A 246 -17.15 -5.01 -21.57
N GLY A 247 -16.49 -5.98 -22.21
CA GLY A 247 -16.82 -6.42 -23.57
C GLY A 247 -16.60 -5.34 -24.63
N ILE A 248 -15.69 -4.40 -24.38
CA ILE A 248 -15.35 -3.31 -25.30
C ILE A 248 -14.26 -3.83 -26.24
N ALA A 249 -14.63 -4.09 -27.49
CA ALA A 249 -13.65 -4.46 -28.52
C ALA A 249 -12.71 -3.27 -28.80
N HIS A 250 -11.41 -3.54 -28.70
CA HIS A 250 -10.35 -2.56 -28.86
C HIS A 250 -9.14 -3.17 -29.59
N GLU A 251 -8.37 -2.32 -30.26
CA GLU A 251 -7.11 -2.64 -30.94
C GLU A 251 -5.99 -1.79 -30.32
N PRO A 252 -4.91 -2.40 -29.80
CA PRO A 252 -3.80 -1.66 -29.21
C PRO A 252 -2.85 -1.12 -30.27
N GLU A 253 -2.34 0.08 -30.02
CA GLU A 253 -1.38 0.80 -30.86
C GLU A 253 -1.75 0.92 -32.36
N PRO A 254 -2.97 1.33 -32.72
CA PRO A 254 -3.36 1.53 -34.12
C PRO A 254 -2.64 2.73 -34.73
N ASP A 255 -2.57 2.79 -36.06
CA ASP A 255 -2.12 4.00 -36.74
C ASP A 255 -3.06 5.17 -36.44
N TYR A 256 -2.50 6.31 -36.01
CA TYR A 256 -3.28 7.53 -35.80
C TYR A 256 -3.60 8.13 -37.18
N PRO A 257 -4.83 8.62 -37.42
CA PRO A 257 -5.20 9.20 -38.70
C PRO A 257 -4.21 10.30 -39.13
N TYR A 258 -3.81 10.27 -40.40
CA TYR A 258 -2.95 11.31 -40.96
C TYR A 258 -3.64 12.67 -40.87
N ASP A 259 -2.89 13.67 -40.42
CA ASP A 259 -3.33 15.06 -40.39
C ASP A 259 -2.17 15.98 -40.78
N SER A 260 -2.40 16.86 -41.75
CA SER A 260 -1.35 17.72 -42.30
C SER A 260 -0.81 18.77 -41.34
N GLU A 261 -1.51 19.04 -40.23
CA GLU A 261 -1.10 20.00 -39.19
C GLU A 261 -0.67 19.28 -37.90
N HIS A 262 -1.39 18.22 -37.52
CA HIS A 262 -1.28 17.57 -36.22
C HIS A 262 -0.61 16.19 -36.26
N ASN A 263 -0.58 15.50 -37.41
CA ASN A 263 -0.02 14.16 -37.52
C ASN A 263 0.61 13.90 -38.91
N VAL A 264 1.63 14.69 -39.24
CA VAL A 264 2.36 14.56 -40.51
C VAL A 264 3.29 13.35 -40.50
N GLY A 265 3.77 12.95 -39.31
CA GLY A 265 4.81 11.93 -39.13
C GLY A 265 4.31 10.50 -38.91
N GLY A 266 3.00 10.27 -38.85
CA GLY A 266 2.44 8.93 -38.63
C GLY A 266 2.58 8.46 -37.18
N TYR A 267 2.08 9.25 -36.23
CA TYR A 267 1.91 8.83 -34.85
C TYR A 267 0.97 7.64 -34.74
N ARG A 268 1.07 6.91 -33.63
CA ARG A 268 0.15 5.83 -33.27
C ARG A 268 -0.73 6.31 -32.12
N ALA A 269 -1.99 5.90 -32.13
CA ALA A 269 -2.83 6.04 -30.94
C ALA A 269 -2.43 4.96 -29.93
N ASP A 270 -2.94 5.05 -28.70
CA ASP A 270 -2.78 3.93 -27.76
C ASP A 270 -3.84 2.85 -28.00
N TRP A 271 -5.09 3.25 -28.32
CA TRP A 271 -6.17 2.32 -28.64
C TRP A 271 -7.09 2.82 -29.75
N LYS A 272 -7.72 1.88 -30.45
CA LYS A 272 -8.88 2.12 -31.30
C LYS A 272 -10.06 1.29 -30.82
N LEU A 273 -11.20 1.93 -30.62
CA LEU A 273 -12.45 1.29 -30.21
C LEU A 273 -13.23 0.78 -31.42
N ALA A 274 -14.20 -0.11 -31.17
CA ALA A 274 -15.05 -0.70 -32.21
C ALA A 274 -15.81 0.33 -33.08
N ASP A 275 -16.11 1.51 -32.55
CA ASP A 275 -16.78 2.58 -33.28
C ASP A 275 -15.83 3.47 -34.12
N GLY A 276 -14.54 3.10 -34.17
CA GLY A 276 -13.51 3.79 -34.93
C GLY A 276 -12.87 4.98 -34.21
N ARG A 277 -13.30 5.31 -32.99
CA ARG A 277 -12.62 6.34 -32.18
C ARG A 277 -11.25 5.84 -31.74
N VAL A 278 -10.27 6.73 -31.82
CA VAL A 278 -8.90 6.50 -31.33
C VAL A 278 -8.70 7.25 -30.01
N CYS A 279 -8.01 6.62 -29.07
CA CYS A 279 -7.74 7.14 -27.74
C CYS A 279 -6.22 7.21 -27.51
N CYS A 280 -5.79 8.28 -26.86
CA CYS A 280 -4.41 8.45 -26.39
C CYS A 280 -4.42 8.79 -24.91
N THR A 281 -3.59 8.12 -24.13
CA THR A 281 -3.21 8.48 -22.77
C THR A 281 -2.38 9.76 -22.79
N ILE A 282 -2.79 10.72 -21.97
CA ILE A 282 -1.98 11.91 -21.70
C ILE A 282 -0.87 11.44 -20.75
N ARG A 283 0.37 11.40 -21.25
CA ARG A 283 1.58 11.10 -20.47
C ARG A 283 2.13 12.36 -19.81
#